data_AF-A0A7C5NP54-F1
#
_entry.id   AF-A0A7C5NP54-F1
#
_cell.length_a   1.000
_cell.length_b   1.000
_cell.length_c   1.000
_cell.angle_alpha   90.00
_cell.angle_beta   90.00
_cell.angle_gamma   90.00
#
_symmetry.space_group_name_H-M   'P 1'
#
loop_
_entity.id
_entity.type
_entity.pdbx_description
1 polymer ?
#
loop_
_entity_poly.entity_id
_entity_poly.type
_entity_poly.pdbx_seq_one_letter_code
_entity_poly.pdbx_strand_id
1 'polypeptide(L)'
;MEFEAIFQNVTEGKKADVASGVQAALDSGASPEEILNKALIAAMTEIGRRYEAGDLFVPEMLVAAHAMQAGLQLLKPHLIKTGVHASGTVAIVAG
;
A
#
# COMPACT_ATOMS: atom_id res chain seq x y z
N MET A 1 7.93 -13.78 1.33
CA MET A 1 9.29 -13.21 1.23
C MET A 1 9.40 -12.10 0.18
N GLU A 2 8.84 -12.20 -1.03
CA GLU A 2 9.06 -11.17 -2.08
C GLU A 2 8.45 -9.78 -1.77
N PHE A 3 7.29 -9.73 -1.12
CA PHE A 3 6.61 -8.46 -0.78
C PHE A 3 6.78 -8.01 0.67
N GLU A 4 7.53 -8.76 1.46
CA GLU A 4 7.69 -8.52 2.89
C GLU A 4 8.47 -7.23 3.17
N ALA A 5 9.46 -6.91 2.33
CA ALA A 5 10.18 -5.65 2.41
C ALA A 5 9.26 -4.45 2.18
N ILE A 6 8.37 -4.51 1.18
CA ILE A 6 7.40 -3.44 0.89
C ILE A 6 6.43 -3.30 2.07
N PHE A 7 5.94 -4.43 2.60
CA PHE A 7 5.09 -4.44 3.79
C PHE A 7 5.75 -3.73 4.97
N GLN A 8 6.98 -4.11 5.32
CA GLN A 8 7.71 -3.50 6.44
C GLN A 8 7.93 -2.02 6.20
N ASN A 9 8.35 -1.62 5.00
CA ASN A 9 8.55 -0.23 4.65
C ASN A 9 7.26 0.61 4.75
N VAL A 10 6.09 0.05 4.41
CA VAL A 10 4.80 0.73 4.65
C VAL A 10 4.53 0.87 6.14
N THR A 11 4.72 -0.21 6.91
CA THR A 11 4.49 -0.22 8.36
C THR A 11 5.40 0.76 9.10
N GLU A 12 6.64 0.92 8.64
CA GLU A 12 7.63 1.86 9.17
C GLU A 12 7.49 3.28 8.59
N GLY A 13 6.59 3.50 7.62
CA GLY A 13 6.38 4.83 7.04
C GLY A 13 7.47 5.29 6.05
N LYS A 14 8.29 4.38 5.54
CA LYS A 14 9.43 4.67 4.65
C LYS A 14 8.98 4.88 3.21
N LYS A 15 8.43 6.05 2.92
CA LYS A 15 7.86 6.42 1.60
C LYS A 15 8.78 6.13 0.41
N ALA A 16 10.07 6.49 0.50
CA ALA A 16 11.04 6.29 -0.58
C ALA A 16 11.28 4.79 -0.84
N ASP A 17 11.50 4.02 0.22
CA ASP A 17 11.76 2.58 0.13
C ASP A 17 10.51 1.79 -0.34
N VAL A 18 9.30 2.24 0.01
CA VAL A 18 8.06 1.67 -0.54
C VAL A 18 8.01 1.88 -2.06
N ALA A 19 8.27 3.09 -2.54
CA ALA A 19 8.25 3.39 -3.97
C ALA A 19 9.29 2.56 -4.73
N SER A 20 10.53 2.49 -4.22
CA SER A 20 11.59 1.67 -4.82
C SER A 20 11.26 0.18 -4.81
N GLY A 21 10.71 -0.34 -3.71
CA GLY A 21 10.33 -1.75 -3.61
C GLY A 21 9.19 -2.12 -4.56
N VAL A 22 8.17 -1.26 -4.69
CA VAL A 22 7.07 -1.45 -5.64
C VAL A 22 7.57 -1.43 -7.07
N GLN A 23 8.46 -0.50 -7.42
CA GLN A 23 9.06 -0.44 -8.76
C GLN A 23 9.86 -1.71 -9.05
N ALA A 24 10.72 -2.15 -8.13
CA ALA A 24 11.51 -3.36 -8.30
C ALA A 24 10.64 -4.63 -8.47
N ALA A 25 9.51 -4.71 -7.75
CA ALA A 25 8.56 -5.81 -7.91
C ALA A 25 7.89 -5.77 -9.30
N LEU A 26 7.48 -4.59 -9.78
CA LEU A 26 6.95 -4.41 -11.13
C LEU A 26 7.99 -4.79 -12.21
N ASP A 27 9.23 -4.37 -12.04
CA ASP A 27 10.34 -4.66 -12.97
C ASP A 27 10.69 -6.16 -12.99
N SER A 28 10.47 -6.85 -11.86
CA SER A 28 10.62 -8.31 -11.76
C SER A 28 9.45 -9.08 -12.40
N GLY A 29 8.44 -8.38 -12.92
CA GLY A 29 7.28 -8.98 -13.57
C GLY A 29 6.17 -9.41 -12.61
N ALA A 30 6.21 -8.99 -11.34
CA ALA A 30 5.15 -9.30 -10.39
C ALA A 30 3.84 -8.61 -10.78
N SER A 31 2.71 -9.27 -10.50
CA SER A 31 1.40 -8.71 -10.80
C SER A 31 1.14 -7.45 -9.96
N PRO A 32 0.72 -6.32 -10.56
CA PRO A 32 0.34 -5.12 -9.82
C PRO A 32 -0.71 -5.38 -8.73
N GLU A 33 -1.64 -6.28 -9.01
CA GLU A 33 -2.68 -6.69 -8.05
C GLU A 33 -2.09 -7.45 -6.86
N GLU A 34 -1.10 -8.30 -7.08
CA GLU A 34 -0.43 -9.03 -6.01
C GLU A 34 0.37 -8.09 -5.12
N ILE A 35 1.10 -7.13 -5.69
CA ILE A 35 1.84 -6.11 -4.92
C ILE A 35 0.86 -5.29 -4.07
N LEU A 36 -0.27 -4.88 -4.66
CA LEU A 36 -1.31 -4.14 -3.95
C LEU A 36 -1.88 -4.93 -2.77
N ASN A 37 -2.37 -6.15 -3.01
CA ASN A 37 -3.06 -6.94 -1.99
C ASN A 37 -2.11 -7.52 -0.94
N LYS A 38 -0.99 -8.11 -1.37
CA LYS A 38 -0.06 -8.84 -0.49
C LYS A 38 0.93 -7.92 0.23
N ALA A 39 1.14 -6.70 -0.24
CA ALA A 39 2.07 -5.74 0.37
C ALA A 39 1.35 -4.53 0.96
N LEU A 40 0.77 -3.68 0.11
CA LEU A 40 0.25 -2.37 0.53
C LEU A 40 -0.99 -2.48 1.41
N ILE A 41 -2.00 -3.25 0.96
CA ILE A 41 -3.24 -3.47 1.71
C ILE A 41 -2.96 -4.29 2.96
N ALA A 42 -2.21 -5.38 2.86
CA ALA A 42 -1.81 -6.19 4.00
C ALA A 42 -1.14 -5.37 5.11
N ALA A 43 -0.22 -4.45 4.74
CA ALA A 43 0.43 -3.57 5.71
C ALA A 43 -0.56 -2.60 6.37
N MET A 44 -1.47 -2.00 5.60
CA MET A 44 -2.49 -1.14 6.16
C MET A 44 -3.49 -1.87 7.06
N THR A 45 -3.82 -3.13 6.76
CA THR A 45 -4.63 -3.98 7.64
C THR A 45 -3.94 -4.20 8.99
N GLU A 46 -2.63 -4.45 9.00
CA GLU A 46 -1.88 -4.61 10.24
C GLU A 46 -1.75 -3.30 11.03
N ILE A 47 -1.51 -2.16 10.36
CA ILE A 47 -1.56 -0.83 10.98
C ILE A 47 -2.92 -0.59 11.65
N GLY A 48 -4.01 -0.90 10.95
CA GLY A 48 -5.37 -0.78 11.48
C GLY A 48 -5.58 -1.64 12.72
N ARG A 49 -5.18 -2.92 12.67
CA ARG A 49 -5.26 -3.84 13.81
C ARG A 49 -4.48 -3.34 15.02
N ARG A 50 -3.27 -2.82 14.83
CA ARG A 50 -2.43 -2.26 15.90
C ARG A 50 -3.03 -0.99 16.49
N TYR A 51 -3.63 -0.14 15.66
CA TYR A 51 -4.35 1.03 16.14
C TYR A 51 -5.55 0.65 16.98
N GLU A 52 -6.36 -0.32 16.54
CA GLU A 52 -7.49 -0.84 17.31
C GLU A 52 -7.05 -1.49 18.64
N ALA A 53 -5.87 -2.11 18.66
CA ALA A 53 -5.25 -2.67 19.87
C ALA A 53 -4.66 -1.60 20.81
N GLY A 54 -4.55 -0.35 20.38
CA GLY A 54 -3.91 0.74 21.14
C GLY A 54 -2.38 0.76 21.07
N ASP A 55 -1.78 -0.03 20.17
CA ASP A 55 -0.32 -0.13 19.97
C ASP A 55 0.22 0.96 19.02
N LEU A 56 -0.66 1.62 18.25
CA LEU A 56 -0.31 2.72 17.34
C LEU A 56 -1.23 3.92 17.57
N PHE A 57 -0.69 5.12 17.37
CA PHE A 57 -1.45 6.36 17.39
C PHE A 57 -1.75 6.86 15.98
N VAL A 58 -2.64 7.84 15.89
CA VAL A 58 -3.06 8.47 14.63
C VAL A 58 -1.88 9.01 13.81
N PRO A 59 -0.85 9.68 14.39
CA PRO A 59 0.28 10.17 13.61
C PRO A 59 1.01 9.06 12.85
N GLU A 60 1.27 7.94 13.48
CA GLU A 60 1.96 6.79 12.89
C GLU A 60 1.11 6.15 11.77
N MET A 61 -0.20 6.08 11.96
CA MET A 61 -1.12 5.65 10.91
C MET A 61 -1.07 6.57 9.69
N LEU A 62 -1.00 7.89 9.89
CA LEU A 62 -0.90 8.86 8.80
C LEU A 62 0.43 8.72 8.03
N VAL A 63 1.54 8.47 8.74
CA VAL A 63 2.84 8.23 8.09
C VAL A 63 2.79 6.96 7.23
N ALA A 64 2.23 5.85 7.76
CA ALA A 64 2.07 4.62 7.01
C ALA A 64 1.17 4.80 5.78
N ALA A 65 0.06 5.55 5.92
CA ALA A 65 -0.83 5.87 4.82
C ALA A 65 -0.13 6.68 3.71
N HIS A 66 0.70 7.66 4.07
CA HIS A 66 1.50 8.42 3.11
C HIS A 66 2.54 7.55 2.38
N ALA A 67 3.16 6.60 3.09
CA ALA A 67 4.08 5.64 2.48
C ALA A 67 3.35 4.72 1.50
N MET A 68 2.20 4.17 1.89
CA MET A 68 1.33 3.37 1.03
C MET A 68 0.90 4.15 -0.22
N GLN A 69 0.51 5.42 -0.08
CA GLN A 69 0.12 6.26 -1.21
C GLN A 69 1.22 6.40 -2.26
N ALA A 70 2.50 6.45 -1.86
CA ALA A 70 3.60 6.53 -2.82
C ALA A 70 3.71 5.27 -3.67
N GLY A 71 3.62 4.09 -3.05
CA GLY A 71 3.58 2.81 -3.77
C GLY A 71 2.35 2.70 -4.68
N LEU A 72 1.18 3.12 -4.18
CA LEU A 72 -0.07 3.07 -4.95
C LEU A 72 -0.03 3.97 -6.19
N GLN A 73 0.60 5.15 -6.11
CA GLN A 73 0.74 6.04 -7.26
C GLN A 73 1.52 5.41 -8.42
N LEU A 74 2.52 4.59 -8.11
CA LEU A 74 3.25 3.81 -9.11
C LEU A 74 2.40 2.67 -9.67
N LEU A 75 1.61 2.01 -8.83
CA LEU A 75 0.76 0.88 -9.25
C LEU A 75 -0.46 1.31 -10.08
N LYS A 76 -1.04 2.48 -9.82
CA LYS A 76 -2.25 2.99 -10.50
C LYS A 76 -2.24 2.81 -12.03
N PRO A 77 -1.23 3.29 -12.78
CA PRO A 77 -1.21 3.13 -14.23
C PRO A 77 -1.12 1.66 -14.68
N HIS A 78 -0.55 0.76 -13.87
CA HIS A 78 -0.47 -0.66 -14.18
C HIS A 78 -1.78 -1.39 -13.86
N LEU A 79 -2.44 -1.06 -12.74
CA LEU A 79 -3.73 -1.63 -12.33
C LEU A 79 -4.86 -1.30 -13.32
N ILE A 80 -4.88 -0.06 -13.83
CA ILE A 80 -5.87 0.37 -14.83
C ILE A 80 -5.66 -0.41 -16.14
N LYS A 81 -4.40 -0.62 -16.55
CA LYS A 81 -4.06 -1.40 -17.76
C LYS A 81 -4.44 -2.87 -17.64
N THR A 82 -4.39 -3.44 -16.44
CA THR A 82 -4.78 -4.84 -16.18
C THR A 82 -6.29 -5.01 -15.98
N GLY A 83 -7.09 -3.93 -16.04
CA GLY A 83 -8.54 -3.99 -15.85
C GLY A 83 -8.97 -4.27 -14.40
N VAL A 84 -8.04 -4.15 -13.46
CA VAL A 84 -8.29 -4.41 -12.04
C VAL A 84 -8.93 -3.16 -11.44
N HIS A 85 -10.23 -3.26 -11.13
CA HIS A 85 -10.90 -2.26 -10.31
C HIS A 85 -10.28 -2.28 -8.91
N ALA A 86 -9.52 -1.24 -8.56
CA ALA A 86 -9.13 -1.00 -7.19
C ALA A 86 -10.40 -0.89 -6.35
N SER A 87 -10.73 -1.95 -5.61
CA SER A 87 -11.83 -1.97 -4.65
C SER A 87 -11.43 -1.05 -3.49
N GLY A 88 -11.67 0.24 -3.65
CA GLY A 88 -11.21 1.27 -2.71
C GLY A 88 -11.64 2.70 -3.03
N THR A 89 -12.39 2.94 -4.12
CA THR A 89 -13.02 4.25 -4.32
C THR A 89 -14.33 4.29 -3.53
N VAL A 90 -14.27 4.71 -2.26
CA VAL A 90 -15.45 5.26 -1.58
C VAL A 90 -15.70 6.62 -2.21
N ALA A 91 -16.54 6.65 -3.24
CA ALA A 91 -17.13 7.90 -3.74
C ALA A 91 -18.17 8.34 -2.72
N ILE A 92 -17.83 9.30 -1.87
CA ILE A 92 -18.82 10.04 -1.10
C ILE A 92 -19.51 10.96 -2.10
N VAL A 93 -20.71 10.60 -2.56
CA VAL A 93 -21.57 11.50 -3.31
C VAL A 93 -22.21 12.46 -2.31
N ALA A 94 -21.80 13.73 -2.35
CA ALA A 94 -22.58 14.81 -1.73
C ALA A 94 -23.62 15.24 -2.77
N GLY A 95 -24.88 14.93 -2.48
CA GLY A 95 -26.03 15.51 -3.17
C GLY A 95 -26.33 16.93 -2.69
#